data_AF-A0A966CZY5-F1
#
_entry.id   AF-A0A966CZY5-F1
#
_cell.length_a   1.000
_cell.length_b   1.000
_cell.length_c   1.000
_cell.angle_alpha   90.00
_cell.angle_beta   90.00
_cell.angle_gamma   90.00
#
_symmetry.space_group_name_H-M   'P 1'
#
loop_
_entity.id
_entity.type
_entity.pdbx_description
1 polymer ?
#
loop_
_entity_poly.entity_id
_entity_poly.type
_entity_poly.pdbx_seq_one_letter_code
_entity_poly.pdbx_strand_id
1 'polypeptide(L)'
;MKLKQVTIVALVAMLFINSCTNKMTENPLLTTPENSFGAPPFDKITNEHYKPAFEQAIEMGKAQIEAIVSNPEEPDFQNTILALELAGKELGNISTIFFNLNSANTNDTMQQIALEVSPMLSEYSN
;
A
#
# COMPACT_ATOMS: atom_id res chain seq x y z
N MET A 1 44.53 2.63 -24.21
CA MET A 1 43.28 2.40 -24.97
C MET A 1 42.23 1.61 -24.17
N LYS A 2 42.62 0.55 -23.43
CA LYS A 2 41.70 -0.25 -22.59
C LYS A 2 41.03 0.54 -21.44
N LEU A 3 41.71 1.53 -20.86
CA LEU A 3 41.18 2.30 -19.73
C LEU A 3 39.99 3.20 -20.12
N LYS A 4 40.03 3.86 -21.29
CA LYS A 4 38.91 4.69 -21.80
C LYS A 4 37.67 3.87 -22.17
N GLN A 5 37.85 2.63 -22.66
CA GLN A 5 36.72 1.73 -22.96
C GLN A 5 36.00 1.28 -21.68
N VAL A 6 36.73 0.99 -20.60
CA VAL A 6 36.14 0.63 -19.30
C VAL A 6 35.35 1.79 -18.70
N THR A 7 35.83 3.03 -18.84
CA THR A 7 35.11 4.22 -18.34
C THR A 7 33.82 4.50 -19.13
N ILE A 8 33.82 4.30 -20.45
CA ILE A 8 32.62 4.50 -21.30
C ILE A 8 31.57 3.40 -21.03
N VAL A 9 31.99 2.15 -20.83
CA VAL A 9 31.07 1.04 -20.50
C VAL A 9 30.39 1.24 -19.14
N ALA A 10 31.12 1.77 -18.15
CA ALA A 10 30.56 2.07 -16.83
C ALA A 10 29.51 3.21 -16.86
N LEU A 11 29.71 4.22 -17.71
CA LEU A 11 28.79 5.35 -17.88
C LEU A 11 27.52 4.97 -18.65
N VAL A 12 27.64 4.07 -19.63
CA VAL A 12 26.49 3.55 -20.40
C VAL A 12 25.67 2.57 -19.56
N ALA A 13 26.29 1.75 -18.70
CA ALA A 13 25.59 0.84 -17.80
C ALA A 13 24.69 1.58 -16.78
N MET A 14 25.08 2.77 -16.30
CA MET A 14 24.25 3.58 -15.39
C MET A 14 23.00 4.17 -16.06
N LEU A 15 22.97 4.29 -17.39
CA LEU A 15 21.82 4.81 -18.14
C LEU A 15 20.76 3.75 -18.46
N PHE A 16 21.10 2.45 -18.37
CA PHE A 16 20.16 1.36 -18.64
C PHE A 16 19.45 0.78 -17.40
N ILE A 17 19.94 1.05 -16.19
CA ILE A 17 19.33 0.52 -14.95
C ILE A 17 18.06 1.32 -14.56
N ASN A 18 17.92 2.56 -15.03
CA ASN A 18 16.74 3.40 -14.75
C ASN A 18 15.56 3.14 -15.70
N SER A 19 15.75 2.33 -16.76
CA SER A 19 14.71 2.11 -17.78
C SER A 19 13.81 0.91 -17.50
N CYS A 20 14.13 0.08 -16.50
CA CYS A 20 13.41 -1.17 -16.21
C CYS A 20 12.97 -1.31 -14.74
N THR A 21 12.91 -0.22 -13.99
CA THR A 21 12.40 -0.20 -12.60
C THR A 21 11.12 0.64 -12.42
N ASN A 22 10.69 1.38 -13.44
CA ASN A 22 9.55 2.30 -13.35
C ASN A 22 8.35 1.89 -14.21
N LYS A 23 7.93 0.63 -14.06
CA LYS A 23 6.63 0.19 -14.60
C LYS A 23 5.99 -0.92 -13.77
N MET A 24 6.11 -0.85 -12.44
CA MET A 24 4.98 -1.29 -11.64
C MET A 24 3.98 -0.15 -11.71
N THR A 25 2.86 -0.38 -12.38
CA THR A 25 1.68 0.48 -12.25
C THR A 25 1.42 0.67 -10.76
N GLU A 26 1.69 1.86 -10.22
CA GLU A 26 1.40 2.18 -8.81
C GLU A 26 -0.09 1.92 -8.57
N ASN A 27 -0.39 1.10 -7.56
CA ASN A 27 -1.77 0.82 -7.21
C ASN A 27 -2.41 2.10 -6.66
N PRO A 28 -3.46 2.66 -7.29
CA PRO A 28 -4.02 3.95 -6.91
C PRO A 28 -4.63 3.97 -5.50
N LEU A 29 -4.91 2.79 -4.93
CA LEU A 29 -5.38 2.62 -3.54
C LEU A 29 -4.26 2.78 -2.51
N LEU A 30 -2.99 2.71 -2.93
CA LEU A 30 -1.80 2.81 -2.08
C LEU A 30 -1.05 4.14 -2.25
N THR A 31 -1.63 5.08 -3.00
CA THR A 31 -1.09 6.42 -3.22
C THR A 31 -1.89 7.46 -2.43
N THR A 32 -1.25 8.55 -2.00
CA THR A 32 -1.96 9.68 -1.39
C THR A 32 -2.85 10.36 -2.44
N PRO A 33 -4.17 10.49 -2.21
CA PRO A 33 -5.06 11.13 -3.18
C PRO A 33 -4.76 12.64 -3.33
N GLU A 34 -4.67 13.11 -4.57
CA GLU A 34 -4.47 14.54 -4.89
C GLU A 34 -5.81 15.30 -5.05
N ASN A 35 -6.94 14.58 -5.08
CA ASN A 35 -8.25 15.19 -5.25
C ASN A 35 -8.65 16.04 -4.03
N SER A 36 -9.59 16.97 -4.24
CA SER A 36 -10.11 17.82 -3.17
C SER A 36 -10.58 17.01 -1.97
N PHE A 37 -10.22 17.45 -0.77
CA PHE A 37 -10.51 16.78 0.50
C PHE A 37 -9.98 15.34 0.62
N GLY A 38 -9.02 14.93 -0.22
CA GLY A 38 -8.47 13.58 -0.23
C GLY A 38 -9.41 12.54 -0.84
N ALA A 39 -10.33 12.97 -1.72
CA ALA A 39 -11.28 12.05 -2.34
C ALA A 39 -10.56 10.94 -3.14
N PRO A 40 -11.00 9.67 -3.05
CA PRO A 40 -10.39 8.59 -3.83
C PRO A 40 -10.45 8.87 -5.34
N PRO A 41 -9.41 8.53 -6.12
CA PRO A 41 -9.42 8.64 -7.58
C PRO A 41 -10.23 7.47 -8.19
N PHE A 42 -11.56 7.49 -8.02
CA PHE A 42 -12.46 6.41 -8.45
C PHE A 42 -12.37 6.10 -9.95
N ASP A 43 -11.97 7.08 -10.77
CA ASP A 43 -11.71 6.93 -12.20
C ASP A 43 -10.51 6.03 -12.53
N LYS A 44 -9.59 5.84 -11.56
CA LYS A 44 -8.38 5.02 -11.70
C LYS A 44 -8.48 3.68 -11.00
N ILE A 45 -9.44 3.50 -10.07
CA ILE A 45 -9.57 2.29 -9.27
C ILE A 45 -10.36 1.24 -10.07
N THR A 46 -9.81 0.02 -10.17
CA THR A 46 -10.46 -1.14 -10.79
C THR A 46 -10.49 -2.30 -9.79
N ASN A 47 -11.26 -3.35 -10.08
CA ASN A 47 -11.42 -4.50 -9.18
C ASN A 47 -10.08 -5.19 -8.87
N GLU A 48 -9.17 -5.24 -9.85
CA GLU A 48 -7.87 -5.89 -9.76
C GLU A 48 -6.93 -5.19 -8.76
N HIS A 49 -7.22 -3.93 -8.40
CA HIS A 49 -6.41 -3.18 -7.43
C HIS A 49 -6.69 -3.59 -5.98
N TYR A 50 -7.88 -4.09 -5.66
CA TYR A 50 -8.29 -4.26 -4.26
C TYR A 50 -7.49 -5.31 -3.52
N LYS A 51 -7.46 -6.56 -4.01
CA LYS A 51 -6.79 -7.65 -3.29
C LYS A 51 -5.30 -7.38 -3.06
N PRO A 52 -4.50 -6.97 -4.06
CA PRO A 52 -3.10 -6.60 -3.83
C PRO A 52 -2.94 -5.41 -2.86
N ALA A 53 -3.86 -4.43 -2.88
CA ALA A 53 -3.83 -3.32 -1.95
C ALA A 53 -4.12 -3.76 -0.51
N PHE A 54 -5.09 -4.66 -0.31
CA PHE A 54 -5.38 -5.24 1.00
C PHE A 54 -4.18 -6.03 1.55
N GLU A 55 -3.58 -6.91 0.73
CA GLU A 55 -2.39 -7.68 1.10
C GLU A 55 -1.25 -6.76 1.54
N GLN A 56 -0.92 -5.75 0.74
CA GLN A 56 0.15 -4.82 1.06
C GLN A 56 -0.15 -3.97 2.29
N ALA A 57 -1.38 -3.46 2.45
CA ALA A 57 -1.76 -2.62 3.58
C ALA A 57 -1.82 -3.41 4.90
N ILE A 58 -2.17 -4.71 4.87
CA ILE A 58 -2.07 -5.61 6.02
C ILE A 58 -0.61 -5.74 6.47
N GLU A 59 0.30 -5.98 5.53
CA GLU A 59 1.73 -6.11 5.86
C GLU A 59 2.32 -4.79 6.39
N MET A 60 1.92 -3.65 5.83
CA MET A 60 2.27 -2.33 6.37
C MET A 60 1.75 -2.13 7.79
N GLY A 61 0.49 -2.49 8.05
CA GLY A 61 -0.12 -2.40 9.37
C GLY A 61 0.61 -3.26 10.42
N LYS A 62 0.92 -4.52 10.08
CA LYS A 62 1.71 -5.41 10.95
C LYS A 62 3.09 -4.82 11.26
N ALA A 63 3.77 -4.26 10.26
CA ALA A 63 5.08 -3.63 10.46
C ALA A 63 5.00 -2.38 11.36
N GLN A 64 3.93 -1.59 11.26
CA GLN A 64 3.68 -0.45 12.14
C GLN A 64 3.46 -0.91 13.59
N ILE A 65 2.67 -1.98 13.81
CA ILE A 65 2.47 -2.57 15.14
C ILE A 65 3.79 -3.11 15.71
N GLU A 66 4.58 -3.83 14.91
CA GLU A 66 5.88 -4.35 15.35
C GLU A 66 6.83 -3.21 15.76
N ALA A 67 6.83 -2.09 15.02
CA ALA A 67 7.62 -0.92 15.38
C ALA A 67 7.18 -0.29 16.72
N ILE A 68 5.88 -0.33 17.04
CA ILE A 68 5.37 0.11 18.34
C ILE A 68 5.80 -0.85 19.45
N VAL A 69 5.62 -2.16 19.24
CA VAL A 69 5.95 -3.21 20.21
C VAL A 69 7.45 -3.27 20.52
N SER A 70 8.30 -3.05 19.51
CA SER A 70 9.75 -3.11 19.62
C SER A 70 10.41 -1.79 20.03
N ASN A 71 9.64 -0.74 20.30
CA ASN A 71 10.19 0.57 20.70
C ASN A 71 10.89 0.47 22.07
N PRO A 72 12.20 0.79 22.18
CA PRO A 72 12.94 0.69 23.43
C PRO A 72 12.73 1.88 24.39
N GLU A 73 12.07 2.95 23.95
CA GLU A 73 11.77 4.11 24.79
C GLU A 73 10.73 3.79 25.87
N GLU A 74 10.69 4.59 26.95
CA GLU A 74 9.64 4.43 27.96
C GLU A 74 8.26 4.71 27.32
N PRO A 75 7.25 3.83 27.51
CA PRO A 75 5.94 4.03 26.90
C PRO A 75 5.29 5.35 27.32
N ASP A 76 4.86 6.12 26.33
CA ASP A 76 4.11 7.35 26.51
C ASP A 76 2.89 7.39 25.57
N PHE A 77 2.13 8.49 25.63
CA PHE A 77 0.94 8.64 24.80
C PHE A 77 1.27 8.65 23.30
N GLN A 78 2.39 9.24 22.90
CA GLN A 78 2.78 9.44 21.51
C GLN A 78 3.27 8.12 20.89
N ASN A 79 4.17 7.42 21.57
CA ASN A 79 4.80 6.22 21.07
C ASN A 79 3.93 4.96 21.20
N THR A 80 2.87 5.02 22.00
CA THR A 80 1.93 3.91 22.19
C THR A 80 0.54 4.25 21.66
N ILE A 81 -0.19 5.18 22.28
CA ILE A 81 -1.62 5.40 21.96
C ILE A 81 -1.81 6.10 20.61
N LEU A 82 -1.12 7.21 20.36
CA LEU A 82 -1.18 7.91 19.08
C LEU A 82 -0.62 7.04 17.95
N ALA A 83 0.46 6.32 18.21
CA ALA A 83 1.03 5.40 17.22
C ALA A 83 0.03 4.28 16.84
N LEU A 84 -0.65 3.69 17.82
CA LEU A 84 -1.70 2.69 17.58
C LEU A 84 -2.90 3.27 16.82
N GLU A 85 -3.34 4.49 17.12
CA GLU A 85 -4.43 5.17 16.40
C GLU A 85 -4.07 5.40 14.91
N LEU A 86 -2.80 5.67 14.61
CA LEU A 86 -2.33 5.89 13.25
C LEU A 86 -1.98 4.61 12.50
N ALA A 87 -1.74 3.51 13.21
CA ALA A 87 -1.40 2.22 12.62
C ALA A 87 -2.58 1.66 11.81
N GLY A 88 -2.30 1.09 10.64
CA GLY A 88 -3.30 0.51 9.75
C GLY A 88 -4.19 1.51 9.03
N LYS A 89 -3.88 2.81 9.08
CA LYS A 89 -4.70 3.86 8.43
C LYS A 89 -4.92 3.59 6.93
N GLU A 90 -3.89 3.14 6.22
CA GLU A 90 -3.99 2.76 4.81
C GLU A 90 -5.00 1.62 4.60
N LEU A 91 -4.94 0.58 5.43
CA LEU A 91 -5.89 -0.54 5.39
C LEU A 91 -7.33 -0.07 5.67
N GLY A 92 -7.50 0.83 6.64
CA GLY A 92 -8.80 1.44 6.95
C GLY A 92 -9.39 2.23 5.78
N ASN A 93 -8.57 3.01 5.07
CA ASN A 93 -9.00 3.75 3.88
C ASN A 93 -9.43 2.81 2.74
N ILE A 94 -8.62 1.80 2.43
CA ILE A 94 -8.91 0.81 1.38
C ILE A 94 -10.20 0.05 1.71
N SER A 95 -10.35 -0.39 2.96
CA SER A 95 -11.55 -1.06 3.47
C SER A 95 -12.78 -0.17 3.29
N THR A 96 -12.69 1.09 3.68
CA THR A 96 -13.79 2.06 3.55
C THR A 96 -14.23 2.23 2.10
N ILE A 97 -13.28 2.42 1.17
CA ILE A 97 -13.57 2.56 -0.26
C ILE A 97 -14.26 1.29 -0.79
N PHE A 98 -13.66 0.13 -0.52
CA PHE A 98 -14.14 -1.15 -1.02
C PHE A 98 -15.54 -1.49 -0.51
N PHE A 99 -15.77 -1.45 0.81
CA PHE A 99 -17.04 -1.86 1.39
C PHE A 99 -18.18 -0.86 1.14
N ASN A 100 -17.88 0.44 0.98
CA ASN A 100 -18.88 1.39 0.51
C ASN A 100 -19.37 1.04 -0.91
N LEU A 101 -18.45 0.77 -1.84
CA LEU A 101 -18.81 0.37 -3.20
C LEU A 101 -19.46 -1.02 -3.24
N ASN A 102 -18.99 -1.97 -2.44
CA ASN A 102 -19.60 -3.29 -2.32
C ASN A 102 -21.02 -3.23 -1.73
N SER A 103 -21.35 -2.19 -0.97
CA SER A 103 -22.71 -1.97 -0.49
C SER A 103 -23.60 -1.24 -1.51
N ALA A 104 -23.05 -0.28 -2.26
CA ALA A 104 -23.83 0.64 -3.10
C ALA A 104 -23.84 0.30 -4.59
N ASN A 105 -22.81 -0.36 -5.10
CA ASN A 105 -22.57 -0.61 -6.53
C ASN A 105 -21.72 -1.88 -6.75
N THR A 106 -22.20 -3.01 -6.21
CA THR A 106 -21.47 -4.29 -6.29
C THR A 106 -21.65 -5.03 -7.61
N ASN A 107 -20.83 -6.04 -7.81
CA ASN A 107 -20.88 -7.01 -8.90
C ASN A 107 -20.26 -8.34 -8.43
N ASP A 108 -20.35 -9.40 -9.25
CA ASP A 108 -19.86 -10.73 -8.88
C ASP A 108 -18.36 -10.74 -8.55
N THR A 109 -17.54 -9.95 -9.27
CA THR A 109 -16.11 -9.84 -8.98
C THR A 109 -15.85 -9.19 -7.62
N MET A 110 -16.56 -8.11 -7.29
CA MET A 110 -16.44 -7.46 -5.98
C MET A 110 -16.89 -8.37 -4.84
N GLN A 111 -17.98 -9.12 -5.02
CA GLN A 111 -18.43 -10.10 -4.03
C GLN A 111 -17.39 -11.20 -3.82
N GLN A 112 -16.76 -11.69 -4.90
CA GLN A 112 -15.68 -12.67 -4.79
C GLN A 112 -14.46 -12.11 -4.05
N ILE A 113 -14.06 -10.87 -4.34
CA ILE A 113 -13.00 -10.19 -3.58
C ILE A 113 -13.40 -10.09 -2.11
N ALA A 114 -14.65 -9.74 -1.79
CA ALA A 114 -15.11 -9.63 -0.41
C ALA A 114 -14.99 -10.96 0.35
N LEU A 115 -15.30 -12.09 -0.28
CA LEU A 115 -15.12 -13.42 0.30
C LEU A 115 -13.66 -13.74 0.62
N GLU A 116 -12.74 -13.27 -0.22
CA GLU A 116 -11.30 -13.49 -0.04
C GLU A 116 -10.71 -12.57 1.04
N VAL A 117 -11.06 -11.28 1.04
CA VAL A 117 -10.42 -10.29 1.92
C VAL A 117 -11.04 -10.23 3.31
N SER A 118 -12.32 -10.56 3.47
CA SER A 118 -12.98 -10.54 4.80
C SER A 118 -12.30 -11.43 5.85
N PRO A 119 -11.92 -12.71 5.57
CA PRO A 119 -11.17 -13.51 6.53
C PRO A 119 -9.77 -12.95 6.80
N MET A 120 -9.10 -12.37 5.80
CA MET A 120 -7.78 -11.73 5.99
C MET A 120 -7.86 -10.53 6.93
N LEU A 121 -8.90 -9.71 6.78
CA LEU A 121 -9.15 -8.56 7.66
C LEU A 121 -9.52 -9.01 9.08
N SER A 122 -10.27 -10.11 9.20
CA SER A 122 -10.59 -10.71 10.49
C SER A 122 -9.32 -11.23 11.18
N GLU A 123 -8.43 -11.89 10.45
CA GLU A 123 -7.14 -12.34 10.97
C GLU A 123 -6.25 -11.17 11.39
N TYR A 124 -6.17 -10.11 10.58
CA TYR A 124 -5.40 -8.91 10.92
C TYR A 124 -5.90 -8.20 12.19
N SER A 125 -7.21 -8.24 12.45
CA SER A 125 -7.82 -7.56 13.61
C SER A 125 -7.70 -8.33 14.93
N ASN A 126 -7.36 -9.61 14.92
CA ASN A 126 -7.29 -10.48 16.11
C ASN A 126 -5.86 -10.58 16.66
#